data_AF-A0A0S9QFS8-F1
#
_entry.id   AF-A0A0S9QFS8-F1
#
_cell.length_a   1.000
_cell.length_b   1.000
_cell.length_c   1.000
_cell.angle_alpha   90.00
_cell.angle_beta   90.00
_cell.angle_gamma   90.00
#
_symmetry.space_group_name_H-M   'P 1'
#
loop_
_entity.id
_entity.type
_entity.pdbx_description
1 polymer ?
#
loop_
_entity_poly.entity_id
_entity_poly.type
_entity_poly.pdbx_seq_one_letter_code
_entity_poly.pdbx_strand_id
1 'polypeptide(L)'
;MTTRKQQVIALLEAASSGASDAISVISADGYIQHNLAVPDGLSGFTQMLAALPKDSVRVDIVRIFEDGDFVVAHCNYEFFGSKVGFDIYRFESGKIVEHWDNLQEVAGPNPSGHTMTDGQTAISDLDKTEANKALVKAYVDDILVNGRTEKFAGYFEGDSYIQHNPQIGDGLSELGKAFDSMAKNGLAIKYDTVHRVLGQGNFVLTMSEGTFAGRSTAFYDLFRVENGKIAEHWDVIEAIRAKSEWKNQNGKF
;
A
#
# COMPACT_ATOMS: atom_id res chain seq x y z
N MET A 1 -20.32 -7.04 -2.96
CA MET A 1 -18.88 -7.37 -2.99
C MET A 1 -18.66 -8.40 -4.09
N THR A 2 -17.60 -8.26 -4.88
CA THR A 2 -17.22 -9.13 -6.00
C THR A 2 -16.60 -10.43 -5.51
N THR A 3 -16.61 -11.48 -6.35
CA THR A 3 -16.01 -12.78 -6.02
C THR A 3 -14.51 -12.68 -5.72
N ARG A 4 -13.75 -11.85 -6.44
CA ARG A 4 -12.30 -11.69 -6.21
C ARG A 4 -12.00 -11.05 -4.86
N LYS A 5 -12.72 -9.98 -4.47
CA LYS A 5 -12.64 -9.44 -3.11
C LYS A 5 -12.96 -10.48 -2.04
N GLN A 6 -13.99 -11.31 -2.23
CA GLN A 6 -14.32 -12.39 -1.29
C GLN A 6 -13.20 -13.45 -1.21
N GLN A 7 -12.56 -13.79 -2.35
CA GLN A 7 -11.42 -14.71 -2.38
C GLN A 7 -10.21 -14.15 -1.63
N VAL A 8 -9.89 -12.86 -1.80
CA VAL A 8 -8.79 -12.18 -1.07
C VAL A 8 -9.09 -12.13 0.42
N ILE A 9 -10.32 -11.76 0.82
CA ILE A 9 -10.72 -11.77 2.23
C ILE A 9 -10.55 -13.15 2.84
N ALA A 10 -11.08 -14.18 2.18
CA ALA A 10 -10.97 -15.56 2.66
C ALA A 10 -9.50 -16.01 2.77
N LEU A 11 -8.64 -15.60 1.84
CA LEU A 11 -7.21 -15.90 1.88
C LEU A 11 -6.50 -15.24 3.07
N LEU A 12 -6.77 -13.95 3.31
CA LEU A 12 -6.20 -13.19 4.43
C LEU A 12 -6.71 -13.69 5.78
N GLU A 13 -7.99 -14.03 5.90
CA GLU A 13 -8.57 -14.64 7.10
C GLU A 13 -8.03 -16.06 7.33
N ALA A 14 -7.75 -16.81 6.27
CA ALA A 14 -7.14 -18.13 6.36
C ALA A 14 -5.71 -18.08 6.90
N ALA A 15 -4.96 -17.03 6.62
CA ALA A 15 -3.65 -16.81 7.25
C ALA A 15 -3.77 -16.71 8.78
N SER A 16 -4.89 -16.17 9.29
CA SER A 16 -5.16 -16.08 10.73
C SER A 16 -5.59 -17.41 11.35
N SER A 17 -6.34 -18.22 10.62
CA SER A 17 -6.97 -19.46 11.13
C SER A 17 -6.23 -20.75 10.76
N GLY A 18 -5.22 -20.68 9.88
CA GLY A 18 -4.52 -21.84 9.34
C GLY A 18 -5.37 -22.67 8.37
N ALA A 19 -6.46 -22.12 7.84
CA ALA A 19 -7.38 -22.83 6.96
C ALA A 19 -6.78 -23.01 5.55
N SER A 20 -6.35 -24.22 5.22
CA SER A 20 -5.69 -24.54 3.94
C SER A 20 -6.58 -24.35 2.71
N ASP A 21 -7.90 -24.40 2.84
CA ASP A 21 -8.82 -24.41 1.69
C ASP A 21 -8.84 -23.08 0.94
N ALA A 22 -8.54 -21.97 1.62
CA ALA A 22 -8.46 -20.66 0.98
C ALA A 22 -7.25 -20.53 0.04
N ILE A 23 -6.22 -21.37 0.21
CA ILE A 23 -5.05 -21.40 -0.68
C ILE A 23 -5.45 -21.86 -2.09
N SER A 24 -6.57 -22.59 -2.23
CA SER A 24 -7.09 -23.03 -3.52
C SER A 24 -7.43 -21.87 -4.48
N VAL A 25 -7.57 -20.64 -4.00
CA VAL A 25 -7.80 -19.45 -4.85
C VAL A 25 -6.53 -19.01 -5.57
N ILE A 26 -5.35 -19.45 -5.12
CA ILE A 26 -4.07 -19.18 -5.77
C ILE A 26 -3.83 -20.20 -6.87
N SER A 27 -3.30 -19.75 -8.01
CA SER A 27 -2.89 -20.63 -9.10
C SER A 27 -1.72 -21.51 -8.65
N ALA A 28 -1.85 -22.82 -8.84
CA ALA A 28 -0.74 -23.75 -8.58
C ALA A 28 0.40 -23.56 -9.59
N ASP A 29 0.05 -23.12 -10.80
CA ASP A 29 0.98 -22.87 -11.89
C ASP A 29 1.20 -21.36 -12.03
N GLY A 30 2.46 -20.93 -11.94
CA GLY A 30 2.85 -19.56 -12.29
C GLY A 30 2.45 -18.47 -11.29
N TYR A 31 2.20 -18.80 -10.01
CA TYR A 31 2.08 -17.77 -8.96
C TYR A 31 3.42 -17.07 -8.73
N ILE A 32 3.42 -15.75 -8.89
CA ILE A 32 4.59 -14.89 -8.70
C ILE A 32 4.47 -14.12 -7.37
N GLN A 33 5.48 -14.23 -6.52
CA GLN A 33 5.56 -13.55 -5.23
C GLN A 33 6.60 -12.42 -5.27
N HIS A 34 6.19 -11.20 -4.90
CA HIS A 34 7.07 -10.04 -4.79
C HIS A 34 7.48 -9.70 -3.34
N ASN A 35 6.84 -10.29 -2.32
CA ASN A 35 7.35 -10.21 -0.96
C ASN A 35 8.71 -10.91 -0.88
N LEU A 36 9.78 -10.11 -0.79
CA LEU A 36 11.17 -10.56 -0.80
C LEU A 36 11.55 -11.47 0.38
N ALA A 37 10.73 -11.51 1.45
CA ALA A 37 10.90 -12.39 2.60
C ALA A 37 10.21 -13.75 2.44
N VAL A 38 9.45 -13.97 1.35
CA VAL A 38 8.68 -15.18 1.07
C VAL A 38 9.24 -15.85 -0.19
N PRO A 39 9.50 -17.17 -0.17
CA PRO A 39 9.90 -17.89 -1.38
C PRO A 39 8.81 -17.84 -2.44
N ASP A 40 9.22 -17.96 -3.71
CA ASP A 40 8.30 -17.88 -4.82
C ASP A 40 7.37 -19.10 -4.96
N GLY A 41 6.30 -18.93 -5.74
CA GLY A 41 5.35 -19.99 -6.04
C GLY A 41 4.42 -20.37 -4.87
N LEU A 42 3.40 -21.15 -5.19
CA LEU A 42 2.42 -21.61 -4.20
C LEU A 42 3.08 -22.43 -3.07
N SER A 43 4.13 -23.19 -3.40
CA SER A 43 4.88 -23.95 -2.41
C SER A 43 5.63 -23.05 -1.42
N GLY A 44 6.18 -21.92 -1.87
CA GLY A 44 6.85 -20.95 -0.99
C GLY A 44 5.87 -20.30 -0.01
N PHE A 45 4.72 -19.90 -0.51
CA PHE A 45 3.64 -19.33 0.31
C PHE A 45 3.07 -20.34 1.32
N THR A 46 2.79 -21.57 0.90
CA THR A 46 2.28 -22.61 1.80
C THR A 46 3.29 -23.01 2.88
N GLN A 47 4.59 -23.05 2.56
CA GLN A 47 5.65 -23.26 3.55
C GLN A 47 5.71 -22.13 4.58
N MET A 48 5.55 -20.88 4.16
CA MET A 48 5.48 -19.73 5.07
C MET A 48 4.30 -19.88 6.04
N LEU A 49 3.09 -20.15 5.51
CA LEU A 49 1.90 -20.34 6.35
C LEU A 49 2.06 -21.50 7.34
N ALA A 50 2.65 -22.62 6.90
CA ALA A 50 2.89 -23.78 7.76
C ALA A 50 3.96 -23.52 8.85
N ALA A 51 4.84 -22.54 8.65
CA ALA A 51 5.85 -22.15 9.64
C ALA A 51 5.32 -21.20 10.73
N LEU A 52 4.14 -20.61 10.53
CA LEU A 52 3.50 -19.74 11.51
C LEU A 52 2.85 -20.60 12.61
N PRO A 53 3.04 -20.27 13.90
CA PRO A 53 2.31 -20.92 14.96
C PRO A 53 0.79 -20.77 14.75
N LYS A 54 0.04 -21.81 15.14
CA LYS A 54 -1.42 -21.76 15.02
C LYS A 54 -1.97 -20.59 15.85
N ASP A 55 -2.96 -19.88 15.29
CA ASP A 55 -3.64 -18.74 15.91
C ASP A 55 -2.70 -17.56 16.26
N SER A 56 -1.49 -17.50 15.68
CA SER A 56 -0.52 -16.41 15.95
C SER A 56 -0.59 -15.25 14.97
N VAL A 57 -1.49 -15.34 13.99
CA VAL A 57 -1.69 -14.30 12.97
C VAL A 57 -3.09 -13.76 13.14
N ARG A 58 -3.25 -12.44 13.14
CA ARG A 58 -4.54 -11.77 12.97
C ARG A 58 -4.44 -10.81 11.81
N VAL A 59 -5.49 -10.79 10.99
CA VAL A 59 -5.67 -9.80 9.93
C VAL A 59 -6.98 -9.07 10.16
N ASP A 60 -6.95 -7.75 10.10
CA ASP A 60 -8.12 -6.87 10.09
C ASP A 60 -8.09 -6.03 8.81
N ILE A 61 -9.06 -6.26 7.92
CA ILE A 61 -9.10 -5.63 6.59
C ILE A 61 -9.86 -4.31 6.70
N VAL A 62 -9.14 -3.20 6.55
CA VAL A 62 -9.66 -1.85 6.73
C VAL A 62 -10.32 -1.35 5.46
N ARG A 63 -9.66 -1.56 4.31
CA ARG A 63 -10.17 -1.16 2.99
C ARG A 63 -9.87 -2.25 1.98
N ILE A 64 -10.76 -2.43 1.00
CA ILE A 64 -10.53 -3.36 -0.09
C ILE A 64 -11.23 -2.89 -1.38
N PHE A 65 -10.48 -2.80 -2.47
CA PHE A 65 -10.99 -2.35 -3.76
C PHE A 65 -10.42 -3.15 -4.95
N GLU A 66 -11.01 -2.97 -6.13
CA GLU A 66 -10.54 -3.63 -7.36
C GLU A 66 -10.24 -2.62 -8.47
N ASP A 67 -9.20 -2.87 -9.25
CA ASP A 67 -8.87 -2.14 -10.48
C ASP A 67 -8.50 -3.15 -11.58
N GLY A 68 -9.37 -3.30 -12.58
CA GLY A 68 -9.21 -4.31 -13.62
C GLY A 68 -9.08 -5.72 -13.03
N ASP A 69 -7.90 -6.30 -13.17
CA ASP A 69 -7.55 -7.64 -12.66
C ASP A 69 -6.86 -7.65 -11.30
N PHE A 70 -6.74 -6.49 -10.66
CA PHE A 70 -6.11 -6.34 -9.36
C PHE A 70 -7.15 -6.22 -8.25
N VAL A 71 -6.83 -6.78 -7.09
CA VAL A 71 -7.49 -6.51 -5.81
C VAL A 71 -6.44 -5.93 -4.88
N VAL A 72 -6.79 -4.83 -4.22
CA VAL A 72 -5.94 -4.16 -3.22
C VAL A 72 -6.63 -4.24 -1.87
N ALA A 73 -5.91 -4.66 -0.83
CA ALA A 73 -6.36 -4.64 0.56
C ALA A 73 -5.43 -3.76 1.41
N HIS A 74 -5.99 -2.95 2.28
CA HIS A 74 -5.27 -2.21 3.32
C HIS A 74 -5.62 -2.86 4.66
N CYS A 75 -4.61 -3.38 5.36
CA CYS A 75 -4.80 -4.29 6.48
C CYS A 75 -3.99 -3.87 7.71
N ASN A 76 -4.59 -4.09 8.87
CA ASN A 76 -3.88 -4.23 10.14
C ASN A 76 -3.54 -5.70 10.36
N TYR A 77 -2.33 -5.96 10.82
CA TYR A 77 -1.76 -7.27 11.01
C TYR A 77 -1.22 -7.43 12.42
N GLU A 78 -1.43 -8.60 13.02
CA GLU A 78 -0.70 -9.05 14.20
C GLU A 78 0.07 -10.30 13.87
N PHE A 79 1.37 -10.16 13.60
CA PHE A 79 2.31 -11.27 13.51
C PHE A 79 3.73 -10.75 13.74
N PHE A 80 4.47 -11.33 14.69
CA PHE A 80 5.77 -10.81 15.11
C PHE A 80 5.74 -9.28 15.36
N GLY A 81 4.72 -8.82 16.11
CA GLY A 81 4.40 -7.41 16.37
C GLY A 81 3.40 -6.79 15.37
N SER A 82 2.67 -5.77 15.81
CA SER A 82 1.64 -5.10 15.02
C SER A 82 2.22 -4.46 13.75
N LYS A 83 1.56 -4.68 12.61
CA LYS A 83 1.92 -4.09 11.32
C LYS A 83 0.70 -3.50 10.63
N VAL A 84 0.94 -2.50 9.80
CA VAL A 84 -0.02 -2.03 8.79
C VAL A 84 0.57 -2.32 7.43
N GLY A 85 -0.28 -2.66 6.47
CA GLY A 85 0.18 -3.09 5.17
C GLY A 85 -0.82 -2.93 4.06
N PHE A 86 -0.29 -2.92 2.84
CA PHE A 86 -1.06 -3.10 1.63
C PHE A 86 -0.72 -4.44 1.00
N ASP A 87 -1.74 -5.17 0.58
CA ASP A 87 -1.62 -6.38 -0.22
C ASP A 87 -2.28 -6.15 -1.57
N ILE A 88 -1.59 -6.51 -2.66
CA ILE A 88 -2.07 -6.39 -4.03
C ILE A 88 -2.02 -7.77 -4.64
N TYR A 89 -3.14 -8.22 -5.20
CA TYR A 89 -3.29 -9.52 -5.84
C TYR A 89 -3.73 -9.32 -7.29
N ARG A 90 -3.00 -9.90 -8.25
CA ARG A 90 -3.45 -9.95 -9.65
C ARG A 90 -4.14 -11.28 -9.92
N PHE A 91 -5.22 -11.21 -10.68
CA PHE A 91 -6.04 -12.35 -11.06
C PHE A 91 -5.90 -12.70 -12.54
N GLU A 92 -5.93 -14.00 -12.83
CA GLU A 92 -6.18 -14.54 -14.17
C GLU A 92 -7.09 -15.75 -14.04
N SER A 93 -8.07 -15.89 -14.94
CA SER A 93 -8.98 -17.04 -14.98
C SER A 93 -9.65 -17.36 -13.62
N GLY A 94 -9.92 -16.33 -12.80
CA GLY A 94 -10.54 -16.47 -11.48
C GLY A 94 -9.61 -16.97 -10.36
N LYS A 95 -8.29 -17.02 -10.61
CA LYS A 95 -7.26 -17.38 -9.63
C LYS A 95 -6.28 -16.23 -9.41
N ILE A 96 -5.70 -16.18 -8.21
CA ILE A 96 -4.58 -15.28 -7.91
C ILE A 96 -3.32 -15.84 -8.57
N VAL A 97 -2.66 -15.04 -9.40
CA VAL A 97 -1.43 -15.42 -10.10
C VAL A 97 -0.22 -14.58 -9.71
N GLU A 98 -0.42 -13.48 -8.98
CA GLU A 98 0.69 -12.62 -8.58
C GLU A 98 0.33 -11.84 -7.32
N HIS A 99 1.32 -11.58 -6.47
CA HIS A 99 1.14 -10.89 -5.19
C HIS A 99 2.29 -9.93 -4.88
N TRP A 100 1.92 -8.74 -4.41
CA TRP A 100 2.82 -7.77 -3.79
C TRP A 100 2.30 -7.40 -2.41
N ASP A 101 3.21 -7.14 -1.49
CA ASP A 101 2.88 -6.43 -0.26
C ASP A 101 3.84 -5.28 0.00
N ASN A 102 3.42 -4.41 0.92
CA ASN A 102 4.30 -3.48 1.62
C ASN A 102 3.87 -3.44 3.08
N LEU A 103 4.81 -3.57 4.02
CA LEU A 103 4.52 -3.67 5.45
C LEU A 103 5.35 -2.69 6.27
N GLN A 104 4.72 -2.08 7.27
CA GLN A 104 5.38 -1.20 8.24
C GLN A 104 4.88 -1.50 9.66
N GLU A 105 5.75 -1.34 10.66
CA GLU A 105 5.35 -1.41 12.06
C GLU A 105 4.36 -0.31 12.40
N VAL A 106 3.33 -0.64 13.19
CA VAL A 106 2.35 0.35 13.64
C VAL A 106 3.04 1.36 14.56
N ALA A 107 2.87 2.64 14.24
CA ALA A 107 3.26 3.74 15.12
C ALA A 107 2.04 4.31 15.86
N GLY A 108 2.30 5.16 16.86
CA GLY A 108 1.26 5.92 17.53
C GLY A 108 0.57 6.91 16.58
N PRO A 109 -0.52 7.57 17.03
CA PRO A 109 -1.19 8.58 16.23
C PRO A 109 -0.24 9.70 15.79
N ASN A 110 -0.49 10.26 14.62
CA ASN A 110 0.25 11.39 14.08
C ASN A 110 0.00 12.68 14.90
N PRO A 111 0.67 13.80 14.59
CA PRO A 111 0.47 15.07 15.30
C PRO A 111 -0.98 15.59 15.31
N SER A 112 -1.82 15.15 14.36
CA SER A 112 -3.25 15.47 14.30
C SER A 112 -4.15 14.48 15.07
N GLY A 113 -3.60 13.37 15.58
CA GLY A 113 -4.34 12.33 16.28
C GLY A 113 -4.90 11.22 15.39
N HIS A 114 -4.55 11.19 14.11
CA HIS A 114 -4.91 10.13 13.18
C HIS A 114 -3.99 8.93 13.29
N THR A 115 -4.56 7.74 13.18
CA THR A 115 -3.81 6.48 13.08
C THR A 115 -3.41 6.21 11.63
N MET A 116 -2.61 5.16 11.41
CA MET A 116 -2.24 4.74 10.05
C MET A 116 -3.41 4.12 9.25
N THR A 117 -4.57 3.88 9.88
CA THR A 117 -5.67 3.15 9.23
C THR A 117 -7.07 3.75 9.39
N ASP A 118 -7.30 4.68 10.31
CA ASP A 118 -8.58 5.38 10.47
C ASP A 118 -8.91 6.25 9.23
N GLY A 119 -10.02 6.99 9.30
CA GLY A 119 -10.50 7.80 8.19
C GLY A 119 -11.50 7.08 7.29
N GLN A 120 -11.74 7.63 6.10
CA GLN A 120 -12.81 7.15 5.21
C GLN A 120 -12.51 5.75 4.66
N THR A 121 -13.53 4.88 4.60
CA THR A 121 -13.43 3.54 3.99
C THR A 121 -14.44 3.32 2.85
N ALA A 122 -15.45 4.19 2.73
CA ALA A 122 -16.47 4.07 1.70
C ALA A 122 -15.95 4.48 0.32
N ILE A 123 -16.15 3.60 -0.65
CA ILE A 123 -15.86 3.87 -2.06
C ILE A 123 -17.01 4.68 -2.66
N SER A 124 -16.69 5.83 -3.24
CA SER A 124 -17.61 6.70 -4.01
C SER A 124 -16.99 7.05 -5.37
N ASP A 125 -17.65 7.88 -6.18
CA ASP A 125 -17.08 8.46 -7.41
C ASP A 125 -16.58 7.41 -8.42
N LEU A 126 -17.25 6.26 -8.51
CA LEU A 126 -16.88 5.14 -9.39
C LEU A 126 -16.75 5.56 -10.87
N ASP A 127 -17.58 6.51 -11.30
CA ASP A 127 -17.57 7.11 -12.63
C ASP A 127 -16.32 7.97 -12.91
N LYS A 128 -15.58 8.36 -11.87
CA LYS A 128 -14.38 9.20 -11.96
C LYS A 128 -13.07 8.44 -11.73
N THR A 129 -13.11 7.12 -11.61
CA THR A 129 -11.93 6.28 -11.30
C THR A 129 -10.69 6.66 -12.11
N GLU A 130 -10.82 6.74 -13.44
CA GLU A 130 -9.67 7.05 -14.31
C GLU A 130 -9.20 8.51 -14.18
N ALA A 131 -10.11 9.46 -13.96
CA ALA A 131 -9.75 10.85 -13.71
C ALA A 131 -9.01 11.00 -12.37
N ASN A 132 -9.45 10.28 -11.33
CA ASN A 132 -8.81 10.28 -10.02
C ASN A 132 -7.43 9.63 -10.07
N LYS A 133 -7.28 8.51 -10.80
CA LYS A 133 -5.97 7.88 -11.07
C LYS A 133 -5.02 8.83 -11.79
N ALA A 134 -5.51 9.55 -12.81
CA ALA A 134 -4.71 10.53 -13.54
C ALA A 134 -4.27 11.71 -12.64
N LEU A 135 -5.16 12.23 -11.79
CA LEU A 135 -4.87 13.29 -10.84
C LEU A 135 -3.75 12.87 -9.87
N VAL A 136 -3.91 11.71 -9.22
CA VAL A 136 -2.95 11.21 -8.24
C VAL A 136 -1.61 10.86 -8.89
N LYS A 137 -1.63 10.22 -10.07
CA LYS A 137 -0.40 9.95 -10.83
C LYS A 137 0.36 11.25 -11.14
N ALA A 138 -0.37 12.30 -11.57
CA ALA A 138 0.23 13.58 -11.85
C ALA A 138 0.79 14.23 -10.57
N TYR A 139 0.09 14.15 -9.44
CA TYR A 139 0.61 14.64 -8.17
C TYR A 139 1.92 13.97 -7.77
N VAL A 140 1.97 12.64 -7.80
CA VAL A 140 3.17 11.88 -7.43
C VAL A 140 4.33 12.19 -8.37
N ASP A 141 4.09 12.22 -9.69
CA ASP A 141 5.14 12.57 -10.66
C ASP A 141 5.63 14.02 -10.49
N ASP A 142 4.70 14.98 -10.40
CA ASP A 142 5.04 16.39 -10.34
C ASP A 142 5.76 16.73 -9.05
N ILE A 143 5.20 16.34 -7.91
CA ILE A 143 5.65 16.78 -6.60
C ILE A 143 6.69 15.83 -6.01
N LEU A 144 6.37 14.54 -5.92
CA LEU A 144 7.20 13.60 -5.17
C LEU A 144 8.44 13.16 -5.96
N VAL A 145 8.29 12.93 -7.27
CA VAL A 145 9.40 12.53 -8.16
C VAL A 145 10.20 13.74 -8.63
N ASN A 146 9.52 14.78 -9.14
CA ASN A 146 10.19 15.89 -9.84
C ASN A 146 10.32 17.19 -9.03
N GLY A 147 9.75 17.27 -7.82
CA GLY A 147 9.88 18.46 -6.96
C GLY A 147 9.29 19.74 -7.54
N ARG A 148 8.26 19.66 -8.40
CA ARG A 148 7.56 20.79 -9.04
C ARG A 148 6.63 21.51 -8.07
N THR A 149 7.20 22.15 -7.06
CA THR A 149 6.45 22.80 -5.96
C THR A 149 5.48 23.88 -6.42
N GLU A 150 5.69 24.46 -7.61
CA GLU A 150 4.78 25.46 -8.21
C GLU A 150 3.40 24.88 -8.55
N LYS A 151 3.30 23.55 -8.70
CA LYS A 151 2.03 22.87 -8.99
C LYS A 151 1.32 22.35 -7.75
N PHE A 152 1.98 22.38 -6.60
CA PHE A 152 1.55 21.71 -5.38
C PHE A 152 0.13 22.11 -4.96
N ALA A 153 -0.15 23.41 -4.86
CA ALA A 153 -1.47 23.92 -4.48
C ALA A 153 -2.59 23.53 -5.47
N GLY A 154 -2.24 23.17 -6.72
CA GLY A 154 -3.22 22.77 -7.74
C GLY A 154 -3.91 21.44 -7.45
N TYR A 155 -3.29 20.56 -6.66
CA TYR A 155 -3.80 19.20 -6.38
C TYR A 155 -4.78 19.11 -5.21
N PHE A 156 -4.86 20.16 -4.39
CA PHE A 156 -5.60 20.16 -3.14
C PHE A 156 -6.67 21.26 -3.11
N GLU A 157 -7.58 21.16 -2.15
CA GLU A 157 -8.58 22.19 -1.83
C GLU A 157 -8.11 22.99 -0.61
N GLY A 158 -7.37 24.08 -0.84
CA GLY A 158 -6.79 24.88 0.23
C GLY A 158 -5.86 24.06 1.13
N ASP A 159 -6.03 24.17 2.45
CA ASP A 159 -5.27 23.42 3.47
C ASP A 159 -6.06 22.19 3.99
N SER A 160 -7.17 21.84 3.34
CA SER A 160 -8.03 20.71 3.76
C SER A 160 -7.49 19.38 3.23
N TYR A 161 -6.47 18.88 3.90
CA TYR A 161 -5.81 17.61 3.59
C TYR A 161 -5.56 16.83 4.88
N ILE A 162 -6.16 15.64 4.98
CA ILE A 162 -6.01 14.75 6.13
C ILE A 162 -4.82 13.81 5.90
N GLN A 163 -3.98 13.65 6.90
CA GLN A 163 -2.78 12.84 6.84
C GLN A 163 -2.83 11.71 7.85
N HIS A 164 -2.38 10.51 7.44
CA HIS A 164 -2.28 9.33 8.29
C HIS A 164 -0.85 8.83 8.46
N ASN A 165 0.13 9.42 7.74
CA ASN A 165 1.55 9.19 8.02
C ASN A 165 1.84 9.57 9.49
N PRO A 166 2.42 8.66 10.30
CA PRO A 166 2.65 8.88 11.73
C PRO A 166 3.51 10.10 12.09
N GLN A 167 4.30 10.61 11.15
CA GLN A 167 5.26 11.69 11.37
C GLN A 167 4.75 13.06 10.89
N ILE A 168 3.59 13.10 10.22
CA ILE A 168 3.11 14.30 9.53
C ILE A 168 1.67 14.58 9.96
N GLY A 169 1.41 15.81 10.42
CA GLY A 169 0.06 16.28 10.74
C GLY A 169 -0.75 16.68 9.50
N ASP A 170 -2.00 17.06 9.72
CA ASP A 170 -2.90 17.50 8.66
C ASP A 170 -2.48 18.85 8.06
N GLY A 171 -2.96 19.08 6.84
CA GLY A 171 -2.72 20.29 6.08
C GLY A 171 -1.44 20.25 5.28
N LEU A 172 -1.45 21.00 4.20
CA LEU A 172 -0.30 21.22 3.33
C LEU A 172 0.81 21.98 4.04
N SER A 173 0.44 22.85 4.98
CA SER A 173 1.40 23.59 5.80
C SER A 173 2.27 22.66 6.66
N GLU A 174 1.69 21.63 7.27
CA GLU A 174 2.44 20.63 8.05
C GLU A 174 3.24 19.69 7.13
N LEU A 175 2.67 19.29 5.98
CA LEU A 175 3.39 18.49 4.98
C LEU A 175 4.65 19.20 4.47
N GLY A 176 4.56 20.50 4.16
CA GLY A 176 5.70 21.31 3.74
C GLY A 176 6.78 21.42 4.82
N LYS A 177 6.38 21.67 6.07
CA LYS A 177 7.32 21.71 7.22
C LYS A 177 8.01 20.37 7.43
N ALA A 178 7.29 19.27 7.27
CA ALA A 178 7.84 17.92 7.40
C ALA A 178 8.92 17.67 6.35
N PHE A 179 8.68 17.98 5.07
CA PHE A 179 9.70 17.84 4.03
C PHE A 179 10.94 18.71 4.28
N ASP A 180 10.74 19.98 4.64
CA ASP A 180 11.85 20.89 4.98
C ASP A 180 12.68 20.37 6.16
N SER A 181 12.01 19.86 7.20
CA SER A 181 12.66 19.30 8.39
C SER A 181 13.42 18.02 8.07
N MET A 182 12.81 17.10 7.33
CA MET A 182 13.44 15.84 6.92
C MET A 182 14.69 16.09 6.08
N ALA A 183 14.62 17.01 5.11
CA ALA A 183 15.77 17.38 4.29
C ALA A 183 16.93 17.95 5.12
N LYS A 184 16.65 18.86 6.06
CA LYS A 184 17.68 19.45 6.95
C LYS A 184 18.36 18.43 7.87
N ASN A 185 17.65 17.36 8.24
CA ASN A 185 18.15 16.33 9.14
C ASN A 185 18.76 15.12 8.42
N GLY A 186 18.95 15.18 7.09
CA GLY A 186 19.50 14.06 6.30
C GLY A 186 18.56 12.87 6.15
N LEU A 187 17.28 13.03 6.50
CA LEU A 187 16.20 12.06 6.32
C LEU A 187 15.48 12.30 4.98
N ALA A 188 16.22 12.71 3.96
CA ALA A 188 15.65 13.02 2.66
C ALA A 188 14.90 11.81 2.10
N ILE A 189 13.64 12.06 1.72
CA ILE A 189 12.83 11.14 0.93
C ILE A 189 13.04 11.54 -0.52
N LYS A 190 13.29 10.55 -1.38
CA LYS A 190 13.38 10.73 -2.82
C LYS A 190 12.54 9.64 -3.48
N TYR A 191 11.64 10.04 -4.37
CA TYR A 191 10.95 9.11 -5.27
C TYR A 191 11.70 9.06 -6.59
N ASP A 192 11.87 7.87 -7.14
CA ASP A 192 12.59 7.63 -8.39
C ASP A 192 11.67 7.14 -9.51
N THR A 193 10.74 6.22 -9.22
CA THR A 193 9.87 5.61 -10.24
C THR A 193 8.52 5.22 -9.66
N VAL A 194 7.44 5.52 -10.39
CA VAL A 194 6.09 5.02 -10.10
C VAL A 194 5.86 3.76 -10.93
N HIS A 195 5.81 2.60 -10.28
CA HIS A 195 5.65 1.29 -10.93
C HIS A 195 4.19 1.00 -11.26
N ARG A 196 3.26 1.34 -10.38
CA ARG A 196 1.81 1.15 -10.61
C ARG A 196 0.96 2.26 -10.00
N VAL A 197 -0.21 2.46 -10.60
CA VAL A 197 -1.29 3.32 -10.11
C VAL A 197 -2.58 2.53 -10.21
N LEU A 198 -3.14 2.13 -9.07
CA LEU A 198 -4.33 1.29 -8.96
C LEU A 198 -5.43 2.07 -8.25
N GLY A 199 -6.66 2.09 -8.77
CA GLY A 199 -7.73 2.83 -8.12
C GLY A 199 -9.14 2.31 -8.40
N GLN A 200 -10.04 2.61 -7.47
CA GLN A 200 -11.48 2.38 -7.61
C GLN A 200 -12.22 3.58 -7.02
N GLY A 201 -12.91 4.30 -7.88
CA GLY A 201 -13.66 5.48 -7.49
C GLY A 201 -12.77 6.55 -6.87
N ASN A 202 -13.06 6.91 -5.62
CA ASN A 202 -12.34 7.92 -4.85
C ASN A 202 -10.99 7.46 -4.28
N PHE A 203 -10.64 6.17 -4.29
CA PHE A 203 -9.35 5.69 -3.77
C PHE A 203 -8.36 5.38 -4.89
N VAL A 204 -7.11 5.81 -4.72
CA VAL A 204 -5.99 5.52 -5.63
C VAL A 204 -4.72 5.20 -4.84
N LEU A 205 -4.18 4.00 -5.03
CA LEU A 205 -2.88 3.56 -4.53
C LEU A 205 -1.81 3.79 -5.60
N THR A 206 -0.66 4.34 -5.22
CA THR A 206 0.55 4.33 -6.04
C THR A 206 1.61 3.44 -5.41
N MET A 207 2.30 2.65 -6.23
CA MET A 207 3.43 1.82 -5.82
C MET A 207 4.70 2.42 -6.43
N SER A 208 5.53 3.01 -5.59
CA SER A 208 6.70 3.78 -6.03
C SER A 208 7.99 3.25 -5.40
N GLU A 209 9.07 3.36 -6.16
CA GLU A 209 10.43 3.09 -5.71
C GLU A 209 11.17 4.39 -5.46
N GLY A 210 12.05 4.39 -4.46
CA GLY A 210 12.99 5.47 -4.26
C GLY A 210 13.97 5.21 -3.12
N THR A 211 14.35 6.27 -2.42
CA THR A 211 15.31 6.23 -1.32
C THR A 211 14.76 6.98 -0.11
N PHE A 212 14.85 6.41 1.09
CA PHE A 212 14.60 7.10 2.35
C PHE A 212 15.80 6.97 3.30
N ALA A 213 16.33 8.11 3.74
CA ALA A 213 17.52 8.17 4.62
C ALA A 213 18.70 7.33 4.08
N GLY A 214 18.92 7.39 2.76
CA GLY A 214 20.01 6.67 2.07
C GLY A 214 19.77 5.18 1.80
N ARG A 215 18.60 4.64 2.13
CA ARG A 215 18.24 3.24 1.87
C ARG A 215 17.21 3.14 0.74
N SER A 216 17.36 2.15 -0.15
CA SER A 216 16.32 1.83 -1.14
C SER A 216 15.02 1.48 -0.42
N THR A 217 13.91 2.05 -0.89
CA THR A 217 12.63 2.03 -0.19
C THR A 217 11.47 1.93 -1.18
N ALA A 218 10.48 1.14 -0.82
CA ALA A 218 9.19 1.08 -1.50
C ALA A 218 8.18 1.95 -0.73
N PHE A 219 7.52 2.85 -1.46
CA PHE A 219 6.50 3.76 -0.97
C PHE A 219 5.16 3.37 -1.58
N TYR A 220 4.23 2.97 -0.73
CA TYR A 220 2.87 2.64 -1.14
C TYR A 220 1.95 3.69 -0.56
N ASP A 221 1.54 4.62 -1.41
CA ASP A 221 0.78 5.81 -1.03
C ASP A 221 -0.66 5.68 -1.51
N LEU A 222 -1.61 5.57 -0.58
CA LEU A 222 -3.04 5.54 -0.85
C LEU A 222 -3.62 6.94 -0.66
N PHE A 223 -4.32 7.44 -1.66
CA PHE A 223 -4.98 8.73 -1.64
C PHE A 223 -6.49 8.57 -1.75
N ARG A 224 -7.23 9.42 -1.04
CA ARG A 224 -8.63 9.69 -1.34
C ARG A 224 -8.77 11.00 -2.11
N VAL A 225 -9.56 10.96 -3.17
CA VAL A 225 -9.95 12.12 -3.98
C VAL A 225 -11.38 12.53 -3.64
N GLU A 226 -11.61 13.82 -3.49
CA GLU A 226 -12.90 14.43 -3.25
C GLU A 226 -13.01 15.73 -4.03
N ASN A 227 -14.13 15.94 -4.71
CA ASN A 227 -14.36 17.13 -5.54
C ASN A 227 -13.23 17.42 -6.56
N GLY A 228 -12.57 16.36 -7.06
CA GLY A 228 -11.46 16.47 -8.01
C GLY A 228 -10.14 16.94 -7.39
N LYS A 229 -10.00 16.87 -6.06
CA LYS A 229 -8.81 17.24 -5.29
C LYS A 229 -8.40 16.10 -4.36
N ILE A 230 -7.10 15.99 -4.07
CA ILE A 230 -6.60 15.06 -3.07
C ILE A 230 -7.00 15.60 -1.69
N ALA A 231 -7.65 14.76 -0.88
CA ALA A 231 -8.25 15.16 0.39
C ALA A 231 -7.72 14.37 1.60
N GLU A 232 -7.20 13.17 1.39
CA GLU A 232 -6.75 12.28 2.48
C GLU A 232 -5.66 11.34 1.97
N HIS A 233 -4.73 10.95 2.84
CA HIS A 233 -3.58 10.14 2.48
C HIS A 233 -3.13 9.18 3.58
N TRP A 234 -2.82 7.95 3.20
CA TRP A 234 -2.18 6.92 4.00
C TRP A 234 -0.96 6.41 3.27
N ASP A 235 0.09 6.05 4.01
CA ASP A 235 1.26 5.41 3.42
C ASP A 235 1.74 4.20 4.21
N VAL A 236 2.49 3.36 3.49
CA VAL A 236 3.35 2.33 4.06
C VAL A 236 4.72 2.48 3.41
N ILE A 237 5.74 2.67 4.25
CA ILE A 237 7.12 2.91 3.83
C ILE A 237 7.99 1.73 4.28
N GLU A 238 8.47 0.93 3.33
CA GLU A 238 9.25 -0.27 3.61
C GLU A 238 10.64 -0.18 2.98
N ALA A 239 11.69 -0.41 3.77
CA ALA A 239 13.04 -0.53 3.24
C ALA A 239 13.16 -1.82 2.41
N ILE A 240 13.64 -1.69 1.17
CA ILE A 240 13.87 -2.84 0.29
C ILE A 240 15.08 -3.60 0.83
N ARG A 241 14.87 -4.89 1.11
CA ARG A 241 15.90 -5.80 1.63
C ARG A 241 17.10 -5.88 0.69
N ALA A 242 18.28 -6.15 1.25
CA ALA A 242 19.46 -6.39 0.43
C ALA A 242 19.25 -7.63 -0.45
N LYS A 243 19.75 -7.62 -1.69
CA LYS A 243 19.54 -8.71 -2.65
C LYS A 243 19.98 -10.09 -2.14
N SER A 244 20.97 -10.13 -1.25
CA SER A 244 21.43 -11.36 -0.58
C SER A 244 20.42 -11.98 0.38
N GLU A 245 19.39 -11.23 0.80
CA GLU A 245 18.35 -11.67 1.73
C GLU A 245 17.03 -12.03 1.03
N TRP A 246 16.98 -11.90 -0.30
CA TRP A 246 15.78 -12.18 -1.08
C TRP A 246 15.53 -13.69 -1.15
N LYS A 247 14.30 -14.11 -0.88
CA LYS A 247 13.86 -15.50 -1.02
C LYS A 247 13.24 -15.84 -2.38
N ASN A 248 13.04 -14.83 -3.23
CA ASN A 248 12.63 -14.96 -4.62
C ASN A 248 13.47 -14.02 -5.51
N GLN A 249 13.28 -14.07 -6.83
CA GLN A 249 14.02 -13.25 -7.80
C GLN A 249 13.13 -12.25 -8.56
N ASN A 250 11.87 -12.08 -8.14
CA ASN A 250 10.86 -11.32 -8.89
C ASN A 250 10.97 -9.80 -8.68
N GLY A 251 11.70 -9.37 -7.65
CA GLY A 251 11.82 -7.96 -7.27
C GLY A 251 10.63 -7.48 -6.44
N LYS A 252 10.68 -6.23 -5.96
CA LYS A 252 9.65 -5.65 -5.08
C LYS A 252 8.42 -5.13 -5.82
N PHE A 253 8.48 -4.93 -7.15
CA PHE A 253 7.46 -4.29 -7.98
C PHE A 253 7.09 -5.11 -9.21
#